data_AF-A0A962NEP5-F1
#
_entry.id   AF-A0A962NEP5-F1
#
_cell.length_a   1.000
_cell.length_b   1.000
_cell.length_c   1.000
_cell.angle_alpha   90.00
_cell.angle_beta   90.00
_cell.angle_gamma   90.00
#
_symmetry.space_group_name_H-M   'P 1'
#
loop_
_entity.id
_entity.type
_entity.pdbx_description
1 polymer ?
#
loop_
_entity_poly.entity_id
_entity_poly.type
_entity_poly.pdbx_seq_one_letter_code
_entity_poly.pdbx_strand_id
1 'polypeptide(L)'
;RAMYDVPEFIRKAHQIYGYSHFVNDVGGSLCELDEPGLIDLLAQHSLILYIKVTTAAEEQKLIDRAKSDPKPLYYRPEFLQSRLATYLQEQRLDYAAEMEPDDFIRWVFPRLFRSRIPRYEAIAGQYGYTVTSEEVARVRHEGDFNQLVAKAIARRQED
;
A
#
# COMPACT_ATOMS: atom_id res chain seq x y z
N ARG A 1 15.06 10.16 5.38
CA ARG A 1 14.16 9.06 5.83
C ARG A 1 12.92 9.15 4.95
N ALA A 2 12.45 8.04 4.38
CA ALA A 2 11.25 8.06 3.55
C ALA A 2 10.04 8.54 4.37
N MET A 3 9.12 9.30 3.75
CA MET A 3 7.82 9.68 4.30
C MET A 3 7.81 10.67 5.48
N TYR A 4 8.93 10.91 6.15
CA TYR A 4 9.04 11.95 7.21
C TYR A 4 9.01 13.38 6.66
N ASP A 5 9.17 13.53 5.35
CA ASP A 5 9.14 14.79 4.60
C ASP A 5 7.72 15.22 4.18
N VAL A 6 6.70 14.39 4.41
CA VAL A 6 5.29 14.70 4.09
C VAL A 6 4.82 16.03 4.69
N PRO A 7 5.05 16.35 5.98
CA PRO A 7 4.63 17.64 6.55
C PRO A 7 5.26 18.84 5.84
N GLU A 8 6.52 18.71 5.44
CA GLU A 8 7.26 19.74 4.72
C GLU A 8 6.76 19.88 3.28
N PHE A 9 6.39 18.78 2.62
CA PHE A 9 5.76 18.82 1.31
C PHE A 9 4.38 19.48 1.35
N ILE A 10 3.55 19.19 2.36
CA ILE A 10 2.27 19.87 2.57
C ILE A 10 2.49 21.38 2.72
N ARG A 11 3.45 21.78 3.55
CA ARG A 11 3.80 23.20 3.76
C ARG A 11 4.22 23.87 2.45
N LYS A 12 5.12 23.25 1.69
CA LYS A 12 5.60 23.78 0.41
C LYS A 12 4.50 23.86 -0.65
N ALA A 13 3.65 22.85 -0.75
CA ALA A 13 2.50 22.83 -1.65
C ALA A 13 1.62 24.07 -1.45
N HIS A 14 1.33 24.40 -0.18
CA HIS A 14 0.55 25.58 0.15
C HIS A 14 1.33 26.89 -0.04
N GLN A 15 2.54 27.01 0.53
CA GLN A 15 3.24 28.30 0.62
C GLN A 15 3.95 28.73 -0.67
N ILE A 16 4.44 27.76 -1.46
CA ILE A 16 5.23 28.05 -2.67
C ILE A 16 4.34 27.95 -3.90
N TYR A 17 3.50 26.91 -3.97
CA TYR A 17 2.71 26.60 -5.16
C TYR A 17 1.25 27.04 -5.06
N GLY A 18 0.78 27.46 -3.88
CA GLY A 18 -0.60 27.92 -3.69
C GLY A 18 -1.65 26.81 -3.75
N TYR A 19 -1.26 25.54 -3.61
CA TYR A 19 -2.21 24.43 -3.60
C TYR A 19 -2.91 24.31 -2.25
N SER A 20 -4.25 24.37 -2.27
CA SER A 20 -5.09 24.20 -1.07
C SER A 20 -5.18 22.76 -0.58
N HIS A 21 -4.95 21.78 -1.48
CA HIS A 21 -5.15 20.36 -1.21
C HIS A 21 -3.90 19.57 -1.59
N PHE A 22 -3.57 18.57 -0.78
CA PHE A 22 -2.42 17.69 -0.97
C PHE A 22 -2.89 16.23 -0.93
N VAL A 23 -2.50 15.46 -1.94
CA VAL A 23 -2.77 14.02 -2.02
C VAL A 23 -1.44 13.28 -2.03
N ASN A 24 -1.28 12.37 -1.08
CA ASN A 24 -0.12 11.52 -0.96
C ASN A 24 -0.46 10.10 -1.44
N ASP A 25 -0.16 9.79 -2.70
CA ASP A 25 -0.31 8.43 -3.23
C ASP A 25 0.91 7.60 -2.82
N VAL A 26 0.70 6.71 -1.85
CA VAL A 26 1.76 5.93 -1.21
C VAL A 26 1.78 4.51 -1.76
N GLY A 27 2.99 4.03 -2.07
CA GLY A 27 3.19 2.64 -2.44
C GLY A 27 2.78 1.68 -1.31
N GLY A 28 2.37 0.46 -1.68
CA GLY A 28 1.95 -0.55 -0.71
C GLY A 28 3.01 -0.96 0.31
N SER A 29 4.27 -0.60 0.09
CA SER A 29 5.36 -0.79 1.04
C SER A 29 5.27 0.08 2.29
N LEU A 30 4.41 1.11 2.34
CA LEU A 30 4.24 1.94 3.53
C LEU A 30 3.93 1.08 4.77
N CYS A 31 3.07 0.07 4.62
CA CYS A 31 2.71 -0.82 5.73
C CYS A 31 3.86 -1.73 6.19
N GLU A 32 4.92 -1.86 5.38
CA GLU A 32 6.10 -2.68 5.69
C GLU A 32 7.20 -1.88 6.40
N LEU A 33 7.06 -0.55 6.49
CA LEU A 33 8.01 0.29 7.22
C LEU A 33 7.80 0.11 8.72
N ASP A 34 8.80 -0.44 9.40
CA ASP A 34 8.81 -0.61 10.85
C ASP A 34 9.51 0.56 11.52
N GLU A 35 9.01 1.76 11.26
CA GLU A 35 9.56 3.03 11.75
C GLU A 35 8.62 3.59 12.84
N PRO A 36 9.03 3.56 14.12
CA PRO A 36 8.21 4.06 15.21
C PRO A 36 7.77 5.52 15.00
N GLY A 37 6.48 5.79 15.18
CA GLY A 37 5.90 7.13 15.05
C GLY A 37 5.70 7.62 13.61
N LEU A 38 6.10 6.87 12.58
CA LEU A 38 5.90 7.29 11.19
C LEU A 38 4.41 7.36 10.84
N ILE A 39 3.64 6.31 11.18
CA ILE A 39 2.20 6.29 10.90
C ILE A 39 1.47 7.37 11.73
N ASP A 40 1.88 7.60 12.98
CA ASP A 40 1.36 8.69 13.80
C ASP A 40 1.60 10.06 13.16
N LEU A 41 2.81 10.32 12.65
CA LEU A 41 3.13 11.55 11.94
C LEU A 41 2.23 11.73 10.70
N LEU A 42 2.06 10.67 9.91
CA LEU A 42 1.17 10.73 8.73
C LEU A 42 -0.28 11.00 9.12
N ALA A 43 -0.77 10.35 10.18
CA ALA A 43 -2.13 10.55 10.68
C ALA A 43 -2.36 11.95 11.28
N GLN A 44 -1.33 12.57 11.86
CA GLN A 44 -1.40 13.95 12.36
C GLN A 44 -1.52 14.99 11.24
N HIS A 45 -0.97 14.70 10.06
CA HIS A 45 -0.88 15.65 8.95
C HIS A 45 -1.79 15.31 7.76
N SER A 46 -2.42 14.14 7.74
CA SER A 46 -3.23 13.67 6.61
C SER A 46 -4.32 12.70 7.04
N LEU A 47 -5.37 12.60 6.21
CA LEU A 47 -6.34 11.53 6.31
C LEU A 47 -5.79 10.29 5.61
N ILE A 48 -5.65 9.19 6.35
CA ILE A 48 -5.20 7.91 5.79
C ILE A 48 -6.40 7.17 5.19
N LEU A 49 -6.34 6.86 3.90
CA LEU A 49 -7.39 6.15 3.17
C LEU A 49 -6.85 4.83 2.62
N TYR A 50 -7.35 3.71 3.12
CA TYR A 50 -7.04 2.38 2.60
C TYR A 50 -8.02 1.99 1.49
N ILE A 51 -7.49 1.77 0.27
CA ILE A 51 -8.24 1.24 -0.86
C ILE A 51 -8.24 -0.28 -0.79
N LYS A 52 -9.32 -0.85 -0.26
CA LYS A 52 -9.48 -2.29 -0.07
C LYS A 52 -9.94 -2.95 -1.36
N VAL A 53 -9.25 -4.04 -1.70
CA VAL A 53 -9.71 -4.98 -2.72
C VAL A 53 -10.71 -5.92 -2.06
N THR A 54 -11.92 -6.01 -2.62
CA THR A 54 -13.03 -6.74 -2.00
C THR A 54 -13.39 -8.05 -2.69
N THR A 55 -12.89 -8.28 -3.91
CA THR A 55 -13.22 -9.48 -4.67
C THR A 55 -11.97 -10.29 -5.05
N ALA A 56 -12.13 -11.62 -5.11
CA ALA A 56 -11.07 -12.51 -5.58
C ALA A 56 -10.66 -12.20 -7.04
N ALA A 57 -11.60 -11.72 -7.86
CA ALA A 57 -11.32 -11.32 -9.23
C ALA A 57 -10.42 -10.08 -9.31
N GLU A 58 -10.59 -9.10 -8.44
CA GLU A 58 -9.71 -7.93 -8.36
C GLU A 58 -8.33 -8.27 -7.80
N GLU A 59 -8.26 -9.13 -6.78
CA GLU A 59 -6.97 -9.65 -6.29
C GLU A 59 -6.22 -10.35 -7.43
N GLN A 60 -6.92 -11.20 -8.19
CA GLN A 60 -6.32 -11.90 -9.32
C GLN A 60 -5.82 -10.93 -10.39
N LYS A 61 -6.58 -9.87 -10.73
CA LYS A 61 -6.12 -8.83 -11.66
C LYS A 61 -4.84 -8.13 -11.19
N LEU A 62 -4.70 -7.85 -9.90
CA LEU A 62 -3.48 -7.26 -9.35
C LEU A 62 -2.29 -8.23 -9.43
N ILE A 63 -2.53 -9.50 -9.14
CA ILE A 63 -1.53 -10.57 -9.28
C ILE A 63 -1.08 -10.70 -10.73
N ASP A 64 -2.01 -10.74 -11.68
CA ASP A 64 -1.72 -10.89 -13.11
C ASP A 64 -0.91 -9.69 -13.62
N ARG A 65 -1.27 -8.47 -13.21
CA ARG A 65 -0.51 -7.26 -13.54
C ARG A 65 0.92 -7.31 -13.01
N ALA A 66 1.09 -7.73 -11.75
CA ALA A 66 2.42 -7.87 -11.16
C ALA A 66 3.24 -9.00 -11.82
N LYS A 67 2.57 -10.03 -12.36
CA LYS A 67 3.24 -11.08 -13.11
C LYS A 67 3.71 -10.62 -14.50
N SER A 68 2.89 -9.80 -15.17
CA SER A 68 3.21 -9.30 -16.51
C SER A 68 4.31 -8.23 -16.51
N ASP A 69 4.39 -7.43 -15.44
CA ASP A 69 5.34 -6.33 -15.29
C ASP A 69 5.90 -6.34 -13.86
N PRO A 70 6.82 -7.27 -13.54
CA PRO A 70 7.41 -7.38 -12.21
C PRO A 70 8.26 -6.16 -11.91
N LYS A 71 7.94 -5.47 -10.81
CA LYS A 71 8.65 -4.28 -10.35
C LYS A 71 9.46 -4.59 -9.09
N PRO A 72 10.54 -3.85 -8.81
CA PRO A 72 11.19 -3.91 -7.51
C PRO A 72 10.19 -3.65 -6.37
N LEU A 73 10.25 -4.47 -5.33
CA LEU A 73 9.37 -4.40 -4.16
C LEU A 73 10.22 -4.25 -2.90
N TYR A 74 9.69 -3.51 -1.93
CA TYR A 74 10.23 -3.51 -0.58
C TYR A 74 9.62 -4.66 0.24
N TYR A 75 10.48 -5.36 0.99
CA TYR A 75 10.12 -6.48 1.85
C TYR A 75 10.60 -6.21 3.27
N ARG A 76 9.84 -6.65 4.27
CA ARG A 76 10.40 -6.81 5.61
C ARG A 76 11.44 -7.93 5.61
N PRO A 77 12.57 -7.77 6.34
CA PRO A 77 13.66 -8.75 6.33
C PRO A 77 13.21 -10.18 6.62
N GLU A 78 12.36 -10.37 7.63
CA GLU A 78 11.89 -11.68 8.08
C GLU A 78 10.99 -12.35 7.02
N PHE A 79 10.14 -11.55 6.37
CA PHE A 79 9.30 -12.02 5.27
C PHE A 79 10.17 -12.47 4.09
N LEU A 80 11.13 -11.64 3.68
CA LEU A 80 12.01 -11.96 2.57
C LEU A 80 12.83 -13.22 2.85
N GLN A 81 13.45 -13.31 4.02
CA GLN A 81 14.26 -14.46 4.41
C GLN A 81 13.46 -15.76 4.39
N SER A 82 12.25 -15.76 4.98
CA SER A 82 11.37 -16.93 4.98
C SER A 82 10.96 -17.34 3.56
N ARG A 83 10.59 -16.37 2.71
CA ARG A 83 10.11 -16.65 1.35
C ARG A 83 11.23 -17.05 0.40
N LEU A 84 12.43 -16.50 0.57
CA LEU A 84 13.61 -16.85 -0.18
C LEU A 84 13.98 -18.33 0.07
N ALA A 85 14.01 -18.75 1.34
CA ALA A 85 14.29 -20.15 1.69
C ALA A 85 13.27 -21.13 1.07
N THR A 86 11.98 -20.79 1.12
CA THR A 86 10.92 -21.60 0.47
C THR A 86 11.11 -21.66 -1.05
N TYR A 87 11.42 -20.53 -1.69
CA TYR A 87 11.58 -20.47 -3.14
C TYR A 87 12.77 -21.31 -3.61
N LEU A 88 13.94 -21.18 -2.96
CA LEU A 88 15.13 -21.97 -3.30
C LEU A 88 14.85 -23.47 -3.20
N GLN A 89 14.15 -23.91 -2.15
CA GLN A 89 13.75 -25.31 -1.99
C GLN A 89 12.78 -25.77 -3.09
N GLU A 90 11.76 -24.97 -3.42
CA GLU A 90 10.78 -25.30 -4.47
C GLU A 90 11.42 -25.37 -5.87
N GLN A 91 12.39 -24.48 -6.15
CA GLN A 91 13.09 -24.41 -7.43
C GLN A 91 14.34 -25.31 -7.50
N ARG A 92 14.70 -25.99 -6.40
CA ARG A 92 15.90 -26.83 -6.27
C ARG A 92 17.20 -26.07 -6.59
N LEU A 93 17.30 -24.86 -6.06
CA LEU A 93 18.47 -23.99 -6.19
C LEU A 93 19.25 -24.01 -4.87
N ASP A 94 20.58 -24.06 -4.95
CA ASP A 94 21.45 -24.10 -3.78
C ASP A 94 21.74 -22.68 -3.27
N TYR A 95 21.80 -21.70 -4.18
CA TYR A 95 22.16 -20.32 -3.87
C TYR A 95 21.22 -19.29 -4.50
N ALA A 96 21.02 -18.17 -3.81
CA ALA A 96 20.23 -17.04 -4.32
C ALA A 96 20.79 -16.45 -5.62
N ALA A 97 22.09 -16.61 -5.88
CA ALA A 97 22.72 -16.15 -7.12
C ALA A 97 22.27 -16.93 -8.37
N GLU A 98 21.65 -18.10 -8.21
CA GLU A 98 21.13 -18.92 -9.31
C GLU A 98 19.68 -18.54 -9.70
N MET A 99 19.05 -17.65 -8.94
CA MET A 99 17.66 -17.26 -9.15
C MET A 99 17.51 -16.24 -10.28
N GLU A 100 16.49 -16.43 -11.11
CA GLU A 100 15.96 -15.36 -11.97
C GLU A 100 15.13 -14.37 -11.12
N PRO A 101 15.55 -13.09 -11.00
CA PRO A 101 14.89 -12.13 -10.10
C PRO A 101 13.42 -11.91 -10.43
N ASP A 102 13.08 -11.83 -11.72
CA ASP A 102 11.70 -11.63 -12.15
C ASP A 102 10.82 -12.83 -11.79
N ASP A 103 11.34 -14.05 -11.91
CA ASP A 103 10.58 -15.26 -11.55
C ASP A 103 10.31 -15.34 -10.06
N PHE A 104 11.29 -14.93 -9.24
CA PHE A 104 11.06 -14.75 -7.82
C PHE A 104 10.00 -13.69 -7.54
N ILE A 105 10.04 -12.53 -8.20
CA ILE A 105 9.04 -11.46 -8.01
C ILE A 105 7.64 -11.96 -8.37
N ARG A 106 7.49 -12.62 -9.52
CA ARG A 106 6.22 -13.24 -9.97
C ARG A 106 5.69 -14.25 -8.96
N TRP A 107 6.57 -15.06 -8.39
CA TRP A 107 6.23 -16.08 -7.39
C TRP A 107 5.89 -15.47 -6.03
N VAL A 108 6.65 -14.48 -5.56
CA VAL A 108 6.51 -13.93 -4.20
C VAL A 108 5.37 -12.92 -4.10
N PHE A 109 5.03 -12.21 -5.18
CA PHE A 109 4.07 -11.12 -5.13
C PHE A 109 2.69 -11.51 -4.55
N PRO A 110 2.03 -12.62 -4.95
CA PRO A 110 0.76 -13.02 -4.34
C PRO A 110 0.87 -13.26 -2.83
N ARG A 111 2.01 -13.79 -2.38
CA ARG A 111 2.28 -14.07 -0.96
C ARG A 111 2.49 -12.75 -0.20
N LEU A 112 3.22 -11.81 -0.82
CA LEU A 112 3.46 -10.46 -0.28
C LEU A 112 2.17 -9.65 -0.21
N PHE A 113 1.34 -9.70 -1.25
CA PHE A 113 0.05 -9.02 -1.27
C PHE A 113 -0.81 -9.44 -0.08
N ARG A 114 -0.95 -10.75 0.14
CA ARG A 114 -1.74 -11.29 1.26
C ARG A 114 -1.14 -10.97 2.62
N SER A 115 0.19 -10.96 2.77
CA SER A 115 0.82 -10.59 4.05
C SER A 115 0.63 -9.12 4.40
N ARG A 116 0.37 -8.26 3.41
CA ARG A 116 0.12 -6.83 3.63
C ARG A 116 -1.30 -6.53 4.08
N ILE A 117 -2.29 -7.37 3.72
CA ILE A 117 -3.71 -7.11 4.04
C ILE A 117 -3.92 -6.84 5.54
N PRO A 118 -3.48 -7.71 6.48
CA PRO A 118 -3.70 -7.44 7.91
C PRO A 118 -2.99 -6.17 8.39
N ARG A 119 -1.90 -5.76 7.73
CA ARG A 119 -1.14 -4.57 8.08
C ARG A 119 -1.84 -3.30 7.61
N TYR A 120 -2.38 -3.29 6.39
CA TYR A 120 -3.25 -2.22 5.94
C TYR A 120 -4.49 -2.08 6.82
N GLU A 121 -5.11 -3.21 7.17
CA GLU A 121 -6.28 -3.23 8.06
C GLU A 121 -5.96 -2.70 9.46
N ALA A 122 -4.80 -3.03 10.02
CA ALA A 122 -4.36 -2.48 11.30
C ALA A 122 -4.17 -0.95 11.25
N ILE A 123 -3.49 -0.44 10.21
CA ILE A 123 -3.28 1.00 10.02
C ILE A 123 -4.63 1.71 9.86
N ALA A 124 -5.50 1.19 8.99
CA ALA A 124 -6.83 1.76 8.77
C ALA A 124 -7.66 1.72 10.06
N GLY A 125 -7.67 0.60 10.78
CA GLY A 125 -8.38 0.45 12.05
C GLY A 125 -7.95 1.47 13.10
N GLN A 126 -6.65 1.74 13.22
CA GLN A 126 -6.16 2.67 14.23
C GLN A 126 -6.23 4.15 13.81
N TYR A 127 -5.92 4.47 12.56
CA TYR A 127 -5.65 5.84 12.12
C TYR A 127 -6.42 6.31 10.88
N GLY A 128 -7.10 5.43 10.16
CA GLY A 128 -7.55 5.71 8.80
C GLY A 128 -9.02 5.40 8.51
N TYR A 129 -9.35 5.38 7.23
CA TYR A 129 -10.68 5.05 6.71
C TYR A 129 -10.53 4.06 5.56
N THR A 130 -11.61 3.34 5.24
CA THR A 130 -11.59 2.33 4.18
C THR A 130 -12.59 2.69 3.08
N VAL A 131 -12.15 2.53 1.84
CA VAL A 131 -12.98 2.56 0.61
C VAL A 131 -12.65 1.34 -0.21
N THR A 132 -13.55 0.90 -1.10
CA THR A 132 -13.25 -0.23 -1.99
C THR A 132 -12.64 0.24 -3.31
N SER A 133 -11.87 -0.64 -3.97
CA SER A 133 -11.39 -0.40 -5.33
C SER A 133 -12.53 -0.13 -6.33
N GLU A 134 -13.69 -0.78 -6.14
CA GLU A 134 -14.88 -0.53 -6.95
C GLU A 134 -15.46 0.87 -6.76
N GLU A 135 -15.48 1.37 -5.52
CA GLU A 135 -15.92 2.73 -5.21
C GLU A 135 -14.98 3.76 -5.85
N VAL A 136 -13.67 3.57 -5.69
CA VAL A 136 -12.65 4.43 -6.30
C VAL A 136 -12.75 4.41 -7.83
N ALA A 137 -13.00 3.24 -8.44
CA ALA A 137 -13.15 3.12 -9.89
C ALA A 137 -14.35 3.87 -10.47
N ARG A 138 -15.31 4.30 -9.64
CA ARG A 138 -16.48 5.11 -10.04
C ARG A 138 -16.22 6.61 -9.98
N VAL A 139 -15.16 7.05 -9.30
CA VAL A 139 -14.79 8.48 -9.22
C VAL A 139 -14.41 8.99 -10.62
N ARG A 140 -15.02 10.11 -11.04
CA ARG A 140 -14.75 10.75 -12.34
C ARG A 140 -14.29 12.19 -12.19
N HIS A 141 -14.65 12.85 -11.09
CA HIS A 141 -14.25 14.22 -10.80
C HIS A 141 -14.09 14.45 -9.29
N GLU A 142 -13.62 15.63 -8.92
CA GLU A 142 -13.39 16.04 -7.54
C GLU A 142 -14.61 15.84 -6.63
N GLY A 143 -15.81 16.22 -7.11
CA GLY A 143 -17.06 16.03 -6.35
C GLY A 143 -17.33 14.58 -5.94
N ASP A 144 -17.07 13.59 -6.82
CA ASP A 144 -17.25 12.18 -6.50
C ASP A 144 -16.25 11.73 -5.42
N PHE A 145 -15.01 12.21 -5.53
CA PHE A 145 -13.95 11.91 -4.57
C PHE A 145 -14.29 12.45 -3.18
N ASN A 146 -14.70 13.72 -3.09
CA ASN A 146 -15.10 14.34 -1.83
C ASN A 146 -16.30 13.61 -1.20
N GLN A 147 -17.28 13.20 -2.03
CA GLN A 147 -18.42 12.42 -1.55
C GLN A 147 -18.00 11.02 -1.06
N LEU A 148 -17.07 10.36 -1.75
CA LEU A 148 -16.54 9.05 -1.33
C LEU A 148 -15.81 9.14 0.02
N VAL A 149 -14.96 10.15 0.19
CA VAL A 149 -14.25 10.39 1.45
C VAL A 149 -15.24 10.70 2.58
N ALA A 150 -16.23 11.57 2.34
CA ALA A 150 -17.26 11.87 3.33
C ALA A 150 -18.04 10.62 3.76
N LYS A 151 -18.40 9.74 2.81
CA LYS A 151 -19.03 8.44 3.12
C LYS A 151 -18.13 7.54 3.95
N ALA A 152 -16.83 7.47 3.63
CA ALA A 152 -15.88 6.67 4.40
C ALA A 152 -15.74 7.16 5.85
N ILE A 153 -15.74 8.49 6.06
CA ILE A 153 -15.72 9.10 7.39
C ILE A 153 -17.00 8.78 8.17
N ALA A 154 -18.17 8.92 7.54
CA ALA A 154 -19.45 8.64 8.17
C ALA A 154 -19.55 7.19 8.67
N ARG A 155 -19.12 6.21 7.85
CA ARG A 155 -19.12 4.79 8.22
C ARG A 155 -18.37 4.52 9.53
N ARG A 156 -17.19 5.12 9.69
CA ARG A 156 -16.35 4.91 10.89
C ARG A 156 -16.96 5.53 12.16
N GLN A 157 -17.83 6.54 12.03
CA GLN A 157 -18.49 7.14 13.20
C GLN A 157 -19.65 6.28 13.72
N GLU A 158 -20.11 5.31 12.93
CA GLU A 158 -21.18 4.37 13.29
C GLU A 158 -20.65 3.07 13.91
N ASP A 159 -19.34 2.80 13.80
CA ASP A 159 -18.62 1.64 14.36
C ASP A 159 -18.11 1.91 15.80
#